data_AF-A0A0F2SFR1-F1
#
_entry.id   AF-A0A0F2SFR1-F1
#
_cell.length_a   1.000
_cell.length_b   1.000
_cell.length_c   1.000
_cell.angle_alpha   90.00
_cell.angle_beta   90.00
_cell.angle_gamma   90.00
#
_symmetry.space_group_name_H-M   'P 1'
#
loop_
_entity.id
_entity.type
_entity.pdbx_description
1 polymer ?
#
loop_
_entity_poly.entity_id
_entity_poly.type
_entity_poly.pdbx_seq_one_letter_code
_entity_poly.pdbx_strand_id
1 'polypeptide(L)'
;MDETIIQAIINAQNTQVKAVLATIIRTEGSTPRDLGTQMLVMETGQTIGTIGGGTAEKLITKQALALSTAESEASTEIHRLEINQETITAGIAVCGGNMEVLLEPVQGNHFWKIAQDLQMSGKDVVLVTSLANSSIFYFSIIYYITTSSCFISIPRADLRRHRMSSSFK
;
A
#
# COMPACT_ATOMS: atom_id res chain seq x y z
N MET A 1 6.07 -3.88 8.98
CA MET A 1 5.36 -2.65 8.59
C MET A 1 5.59 -1.63 9.69
N ASP A 2 5.50 -0.34 9.43
CA ASP A 2 5.66 0.65 10.50
C ASP A 2 4.60 0.40 11.59
N GLU A 3 5.06 0.18 12.83
CA GLU A 3 4.21 -0.08 13.99
C GLU A 3 3.18 1.05 14.20
N THR A 4 3.57 2.29 13.90
CA THR A 4 2.70 3.45 14.03
C THR A 4 1.51 3.38 13.08
N ILE A 5 1.70 2.84 11.86
CA ILE A 5 0.63 2.68 10.88
C ILE A 5 -0.32 1.56 11.33
N ILE A 6 0.21 0.41 11.80
CA ILE A 6 -0.63 -0.68 12.31
C ILE A 6 -1.49 -0.20 13.48
N GLN A 7 -0.88 0.51 14.44
CA GLN A 7 -1.60 1.03 15.59
C GLN A 7 -2.66 2.06 15.18
N ALA A 8 -2.36 2.94 14.22
CA ALA A 8 -3.32 3.90 13.70
C ALA A 8 -4.50 3.22 13.00
N ILE A 9 -4.26 2.14 12.25
CA ILE A 9 -5.31 1.34 11.62
C ILE A 9 -6.21 0.70 12.69
N ILE A 10 -5.64 0.06 13.70
CA ILE A 10 -6.40 -0.56 14.79
C ILE A 10 -7.25 0.49 15.51
N ASN A 11 -6.69 1.68 15.77
CA ASN A 11 -7.42 2.77 16.39
C ASN A 11 -8.58 3.23 15.50
N ALA A 12 -8.36 3.43 14.20
CA ALA A 12 -9.39 3.81 13.25
C ALA A 12 -10.53 2.79 13.20
N GLN A 13 -10.22 1.49 13.22
CA GLN A 13 -11.22 0.42 13.30
C GLN A 13 -12.05 0.50 14.59
N ASN A 14 -11.39 0.70 15.74
CA ASN A 14 -12.07 0.79 17.05
C ASN A 14 -12.97 2.02 17.15
N THR A 15 -12.60 3.13 16.52
CA THR A 15 -13.37 4.38 16.51
C THR A 15 -14.32 4.48 15.32
N GLN A 16 -14.41 3.44 14.49
CA GLN A 16 -15.22 3.42 13.26
C GLN A 16 -14.90 4.57 12.29
N VAL A 17 -13.65 5.05 12.31
CA VAL A 17 -13.14 6.07 11.39
C VAL A 17 -12.64 5.35 10.14
N LYS A 18 -13.15 5.73 8.97
CA LYS A 18 -12.65 5.15 7.72
C LYS A 18 -11.24 5.61 7.43
N ALA A 19 -10.44 4.73 6.85
CA ALA A 19 -9.09 5.04 6.43
C ALA A 19 -8.74 4.28 5.15
N VAL A 20 -7.77 4.81 4.41
CA VAL A 20 -7.21 4.21 3.19
C VAL A 20 -5.70 4.12 3.37
N LEU A 21 -5.16 2.92 3.15
CA LEU A 21 -3.73 2.66 3.14
C LEU A 21 -3.20 2.91 1.73
N ALA A 22 -2.31 3.89 1.59
CA ALA A 22 -1.56 4.15 0.37
C ALA A 22 -0.21 3.42 0.43
N THR A 23 0.11 2.62 -0.59
CA THR A 23 1.37 1.89 -0.69
C THR A 23 2.04 2.17 -2.04
N ILE A 24 3.31 2.53 -2.06
CA ILE A 24 4.08 2.64 -3.32
C ILE A 24 4.36 1.23 -3.84
N ILE A 25 3.82 0.89 -5.01
CA ILE A 25 3.89 -0.47 -5.59
C ILE A 25 4.84 -0.58 -6.77
N ARG A 26 5.20 0.57 -7.35
CA ARG A 26 6.17 0.67 -8.43
C ARG A 26 6.84 2.02 -8.36
N THR A 27 8.14 2.03 -8.61
CA THR A 27 8.94 3.25 -8.81
C THR A 27 9.77 3.07 -10.07
N GLU A 28 9.99 4.15 -10.80
CA GLU A 28 10.86 4.18 -11.97
C GLU A 28 11.58 5.53 -12.02
N GLY A 29 12.90 5.54 -12.21
CA GLY A 29 13.70 6.75 -12.10
C GLY A 29 13.84 7.23 -10.64
N SER A 30 14.05 8.54 -10.47
CA SER A 30 14.31 9.15 -9.15
C SER A 30 13.00 9.47 -8.43
N THR A 31 12.58 8.61 -7.51
CA THR A 31 11.42 8.84 -6.63
C THR A 31 11.87 9.24 -5.22
N PRO A 32 11.10 10.07 -4.49
CA PRO A 32 11.48 10.54 -3.15
C PRO A 32 11.41 9.46 -2.06
N ARG A 33 10.71 8.35 -2.36
CA ARG A 33 10.53 7.20 -1.47
C ARG A 33 10.67 5.91 -2.27
N ASP A 34 11.01 4.86 -1.53
CA ASP A 34 11.23 3.52 -2.05
C ASP A 34 9.91 2.75 -2.18
N LEU A 35 9.94 1.74 -3.04
CA LEU A 35 8.88 0.75 -3.16
C LEU A 35 8.55 0.14 -1.78
N GLY A 36 7.26 -0.06 -1.52
CA GLY A 36 6.75 -0.55 -0.24
C GLY A 36 6.58 0.53 0.83
N THR A 37 6.93 1.79 0.57
CA THR A 37 6.61 2.90 1.47
C THR A 37 5.10 3.05 1.60
N GLN A 38 4.63 3.27 2.83
CA GLN A 38 3.22 3.34 3.18
C GLN A 38 2.84 4.67 3.82
N MET A 39 1.60 5.07 3.60
CA MET A 39 0.95 6.21 4.25
C MET A 39 -0.52 5.86 4.51
N LEU A 40 -1.00 6.06 5.73
CA LEU A 40 -2.41 5.96 6.06
C LEU A 40 -3.08 7.33 5.91
N VAL A 41 -4.23 7.35 5.26
CA VAL A 41 -5.08 8.55 5.12
C VAL A 41 -6.41 8.27 5.80
N MET A 42 -6.72 9.01 6.86
CA MET A 42 -8.01 8.93 7.54
C MET A 42 -9.05 9.78 6.79
N GLU A 43 -10.34 9.44 6.90
CA GLU A 43 -11.43 10.25 6.30
C GLU A 43 -11.49 11.68 6.84
N THR A 44 -10.89 11.93 8.01
CA THR A 44 -10.71 13.26 8.61
C THR A 44 -9.66 14.12 7.89
N GLY A 45 -8.90 13.54 6.95
CA GLY A 45 -7.76 14.18 6.29
C GLY A 45 -6.44 14.05 7.05
N GLN A 46 -6.45 13.50 8.26
CA GLN A 46 -5.22 13.18 8.99
C GLN A 46 -4.43 12.09 8.27
N THR A 47 -3.11 12.26 8.16
CA THR A 47 -2.21 11.27 7.60
C THR A 47 -1.22 10.74 8.62
N ILE A 48 -0.83 9.46 8.49
CA ILE A 48 0.23 8.80 9.26
C ILE A 48 1.22 8.17 8.28
N GLY A 49 2.51 8.47 8.42
CA GLY A 49 3.51 8.15 7.40
C GLY A 49 3.51 9.14 6.23
N THR A 50 4.30 8.87 5.20
CA THR A 50 4.46 9.74 4.02
C THR A 50 4.96 8.92 2.85
N ILE A 51 4.45 9.22 1.64
CA ILE A 51 4.94 8.64 0.38
C ILE A 51 5.95 9.56 -0.33
N GLY A 52 6.42 10.62 0.34
CA GLY A 52 7.46 11.52 -0.17
C GLY A 52 7.11 13.00 -0.19
N GLY A 53 5.92 13.38 0.28
CA GLY A 53 5.49 14.78 0.37
C GLY A 53 5.15 15.45 -0.97
N GLY A 54 5.02 16.78 -0.92
CA GLY A 54 4.80 17.61 -2.11
C GLY A 54 3.42 17.45 -2.75
N THR A 55 3.34 17.78 -4.04
CA THR A 55 2.07 17.75 -4.80
C THR A 55 1.59 16.31 -5.05
N ALA A 56 2.52 15.37 -5.26
CA ALA A 56 2.22 13.94 -5.41
C ALA A 56 1.46 13.39 -4.19
N GLU A 57 1.97 13.64 -2.98
CA GLU A 57 1.30 13.21 -1.75
C GLU A 57 -0.07 13.85 -1.59
N LYS A 58 -0.21 15.16 -1.87
CA LYS A 58 -1.51 15.86 -1.80
C LYS A 58 -2.55 15.26 -2.75
N LEU A 59 -2.14 14.87 -3.97
CA LEU A 59 -3.03 14.21 -4.93
C LEU A 59 -3.47 12.85 -4.42
N ILE A 60 -2.53 12.04 -3.95
CA ILE A 60 -2.84 10.72 -3.37
C ILE A 60 -3.77 10.85 -2.16
N THR A 61 -3.50 11.80 -1.26
CA THR A 61 -4.39 12.08 -0.11
C THR A 61 -5.79 12.46 -0.58
N LYS A 62 -5.92 13.28 -1.63
CA LYS A 62 -7.22 13.64 -2.20
C LYS A 62 -7.96 12.42 -2.79
N GLN A 63 -7.26 11.56 -3.52
CA GLN A 63 -7.85 10.35 -4.10
C GLN A 63 -8.27 9.35 -3.00
N ALA A 64 -7.42 9.18 -1.98
CA ALA A 64 -7.72 8.36 -0.81
C ALA A 64 -8.95 8.86 -0.04
N LEU A 65 -9.09 10.17 0.14
CA LEU A 65 -10.29 10.77 0.76
C LEU A 65 -11.55 10.52 -0.07
N ALA A 66 -11.47 10.69 -1.39
CA ALA A 66 -12.59 10.39 -2.28
C ALA A 66 -12.99 8.91 -2.20
N LEU A 67 -12.01 8.01 -2.19
CA LEU A 67 -12.24 6.57 -2.05
C LEU A 67 -12.86 6.20 -0.69
N SER A 68 -12.47 6.87 0.39
CA SER A 68 -13.03 6.62 1.73
C SER A 68 -14.52 7.01 1.84
N THR A 69 -14.97 7.98 1.04
CA THR A 69 -16.33 8.51 1.09
C THR A 69 -17.25 7.95 0.00
N ALA A 70 -16.72 7.19 -0.96
CA ALA A 70 -17.50 6.55 -2.02
C ALA A 70 -18.57 5.60 -1.46
N GLU A 71 -19.77 5.64 -2.04
CA GLU A 71 -20.91 4.78 -1.69
C GLU A 71 -20.82 3.37 -2.30
N SER A 72 -19.97 3.18 -3.31
CA SER A 72 -19.73 1.86 -3.92
C SER A 72 -18.94 0.94 -2.99
N GLU A 73 -19.03 -0.36 -3.23
CA GLU A 73 -18.16 -1.34 -2.57
C GLU A 73 -16.70 -0.88 -2.63
N ALA A 74 -16.03 -0.97 -1.47
CA ALA A 74 -14.67 -0.49 -1.26
C ALA A 74 -13.67 -1.22 -2.16
N SER A 75 -13.49 -0.71 -3.39
CA SER A 75 -12.58 -1.28 -4.37
C SER A 75 -11.21 -0.63 -4.24
N THR A 76 -10.17 -1.45 -4.14
CA THR A 76 -8.79 -1.02 -4.22
C THR A 76 -8.50 -0.33 -5.56
N GLU A 77 -7.79 0.79 -5.54
CA GLU A 77 -7.42 1.56 -6.75
C GLU A 77 -5.90 1.67 -6.92
N ILE A 78 -5.42 1.77 -8.16
CA ILE A 78 -4.01 2.08 -8.46
C ILE A 78 -3.95 3.43 -9.16
N HIS A 79 -3.20 4.36 -8.57
CA HIS A 79 -2.97 5.69 -9.12
C HIS A 79 -1.55 5.78 -9.66
N ARG A 80 -1.44 6.14 -10.95
CA ARG A 80 -0.14 6.35 -11.60
C ARG A 80 0.23 7.83 -11.58
N LEU A 81 1.40 8.13 -11.06
CA LEU A 81 2.00 9.45 -11.06
C LEU A 81 3.17 9.41 -12.04
N GLU A 82 2.91 9.88 -13.26
CA GLU A 82 3.88 9.89 -14.35
C GLU A 82 4.40 11.29 -14.62
N ILE A 83 5.62 11.38 -15.14
CA ILE A 83 6.21 12.62 -15.61
C ILE A 83 5.77 12.86 -17.05
N ASN A 84 4.96 13.88 -17.24
CA ASN A 84 4.58 14.40 -18.53
C ASN A 84 4.49 15.94 -18.44
N GLN A 85 4.24 16.61 -19.57
CA GLN A 85 4.18 18.08 -19.57
C GLN A 85 3.11 18.63 -18.62
N GLU A 86 1.99 17.92 -18.45
CA GLU A 86 0.90 18.31 -17.55
C GLU A 86 1.32 18.18 -16.09
N THR A 87 1.98 17.08 -15.70
CA THR A 87 2.41 16.84 -14.32
C THR A 87 3.61 17.68 -13.90
N ILE A 88 4.48 18.04 -14.85
CA ILE A 88 5.53 19.04 -14.62
C ILE A 88 4.89 20.41 -14.37
N THR A 89 3.95 20.83 -15.24
CA THR A 89 3.26 22.12 -15.12
C THR A 89 2.45 22.20 -13.81
N ALA A 90 1.86 21.08 -13.38
CA ALA A 90 1.14 20.97 -12.11
C ALA A 90 2.06 20.83 -10.87
N GLY A 91 3.39 20.80 -11.04
CA GLY A 91 4.34 20.66 -9.93
C GLY A 91 4.30 19.31 -9.23
N ILE A 92 3.80 18.27 -9.90
CA ILE A 92 3.71 16.88 -9.42
C ILE A 92 5.03 16.16 -9.65
N ALA A 93 5.64 16.40 -10.81
CA ALA A 93 6.84 15.73 -11.29
C ALA A 93 8.13 16.51 -10.98
N VAL A 94 8.42 16.76 -9.70
CA VAL A 94 9.64 17.49 -9.29
C VAL A 94 10.86 16.56 -9.20
N CYS A 95 10.64 15.26 -8.99
CA CYS A 95 11.68 14.30 -8.59
C CYS A 95 12.39 13.63 -9.78
N GLY A 96 11.82 13.66 -10.99
CA GLY A 96 12.40 12.99 -12.16
C GLY A 96 12.11 11.49 -12.28
N GLY A 97 11.26 10.91 -11.42
CA GLY A 97 10.75 9.54 -11.52
C GLY A 97 9.21 9.41 -11.57
N ASN A 98 8.74 8.26 -12.06
CA ASN A 98 7.35 7.82 -12.05
C ASN A 98 7.09 6.91 -10.84
N MET A 99 5.86 6.91 -10.33
CA MET A 99 5.44 5.93 -9.31
C MET A 99 4.00 5.47 -9.50
N GLU A 100 3.71 4.25 -9.04
CA GLU A 100 2.35 3.75 -8.89
C GLU A 100 2.05 3.58 -7.40
N VAL A 101 0.90 4.08 -6.97
CA VAL A 101 0.44 4.01 -5.58
C VAL A 101 -0.87 3.25 -5.53
N LEU A 102 -0.88 2.20 -4.72
CA LEU A 102 -2.05 1.40 -4.41
C LEU A 102 -2.82 2.02 -3.25
N LEU A 103 -4.12 2.24 -3.42
CA LEU A 103 -5.04 2.75 -2.40
C LEU A 103 -5.98 1.64 -1.95
N GLU A 104 -5.82 1.20 -0.71
CA GLU A 104 -6.57 0.11 -0.11
C GLU A 104 -7.43 0.63 1.05
N PRO A 105 -8.76 0.66 0.92
CA PRO A 105 -9.64 0.94 2.04
C PRO A 105 -9.41 -0.08 3.17
N VAL A 106 -9.19 0.44 4.37
CA VAL A 106 -9.01 -0.39 5.57
C VAL A 106 -10.33 -1.06 5.89
N GLN A 107 -10.36 -2.38 5.79
CA GLN A 107 -11.54 -3.18 6.13
C GLN A 107 -11.63 -3.40 7.64
N GLY A 108 -12.85 -3.47 8.18
CA GLY A 108 -13.13 -3.74 9.60
C GLY A 108 -12.96 -5.21 10.00
N ASN A 109 -11.86 -5.86 9.63
CA ASN A 109 -11.57 -7.24 10.00
C ASN A 109 -10.47 -7.31 11.09
N HIS A 110 -10.32 -8.48 11.73
CA HIS A 110 -9.36 -8.69 12.82
C HIS A 110 -7.89 -8.82 12.36
N PHE A 111 -7.61 -8.71 11.06
CA PHE A 111 -6.27 -8.93 10.51
C PHE A 111 -5.22 -8.06 11.17
N TRP A 112 -5.50 -6.76 11.33
CA TRP A 112 -4.53 -5.80 11.85
C TRP A 112 -4.15 -6.06 13.31
N LYS A 113 -5.11 -6.55 14.11
CA LYS A 113 -4.83 -6.97 15.47
C LYS A 113 -3.94 -8.20 15.51
N ILE A 114 -4.25 -9.21 14.69
CA ILE A 114 -3.43 -10.42 14.55
C ILE A 114 -2.02 -10.06 14.06
N ALA A 115 -1.90 -9.17 13.08
CA ALA A 115 -0.62 -8.71 12.55
C ALA A 115 0.23 -8.02 13.64
N GLN A 116 -0.40 -7.16 14.45
CA GLN A 116 0.26 -6.52 15.60
C GLN A 116 0.76 -7.56 16.60
N ASP A 117 -0.10 -8.49 17.01
CA ASP A 117 0.24 -9.50 18.02
C ASP A 117 1.37 -10.43 17.54
N LEU A 118 1.38 -10.80 16.26
CA LEU A 118 2.47 -11.55 15.65
C LEU A 118 3.78 -10.75 15.63
N GLN A 119 3.75 -9.48 15.24
CA GLN A 119 4.92 -8.61 15.22
C GLN A 119 5.51 -8.43 16.64
N MET A 120 4.65 -8.23 17.65
CA MET A 120 5.07 -8.14 19.06
C MET A 120 5.65 -9.47 19.58
N SER A 121 5.23 -10.60 19.03
CA SER A 121 5.80 -11.92 19.34
C SER A 121 7.13 -12.22 18.64
N GLY A 122 7.69 -11.25 17.90
CA GLY A 122 8.93 -11.40 17.14
C GLY A 122 8.78 -12.20 15.85
N LYS A 123 7.55 -12.35 15.33
CA LYS A 123 7.29 -13.02 14.05
C LYS A 123 7.17 -11.99 12.94
N ASP A 124 7.77 -12.29 11.79
CA ASP A 124 7.59 -11.50 10.57
C ASP A 124 6.17 -11.67 10.02
N VAL A 125 5.59 -10.58 9.52
CA VAL A 125 4.23 -10.55 8.98
C VAL A 125 4.24 -10.04 7.55
N VAL A 126 3.52 -10.74 6.67
CA VAL A 126 3.47 -10.48 5.23
C VAL A 126 2.03 -10.13 4.88
N LEU A 127 1.81 -8.96 4.29
CA LEU A 127 0.52 -8.57 3.72
C LEU A 127 0.52 -8.93 2.23
N VAL A 128 -0.48 -9.66 1.77
CA VAL A 128 -0.58 -10.04 0.35
C VAL A 128 -1.86 -9.51 -0.22
N THR A 129 -1.74 -8.61 -1.20
CA THR A 129 -2.88 -8.01 -1.89
C THR A 129 -2.91 -8.50 -3.33
N SER A 130 -3.98 -9.24 -3.67
CA SER A 130 -4.21 -9.67 -5.04
C SER A 130 -4.81 -8.52 -5.86
N LEU A 131 -4.04 -8.02 -6.83
CA LEU A 131 -4.50 -7.02 -7.79
C LEU A 131 -5.15 -7.72 -8.98
N ALA A 132 -6.45 -7.99 -8.91
CA ALA A 132 -7.20 -8.54 -10.04
C ALA A 132 -7.83 -7.38 -10.82
N ASN A 133 -7.31 -7.05 -12.01
CA ASN A 133 -7.97 -6.12 -12.92
C ASN A 133 -7.97 -6.64 -14.36
N SER A 134 -9.10 -6.45 -15.05
CA SER A 134 -9.54 -7.25 -16.21
C SER A 134 -8.88 -6.95 -17.56
N SER A 135 -7.95 -6.00 -17.66
CA SER A 135 -7.41 -5.57 -18.96
C SER A 135 -5.90 -5.29 -18.99
N ILE A 136 -5.20 -5.40 -17.85
CA ILE A 136 -3.74 -5.24 -17.78
C ILE A 136 -3.24 -6.27 -16.78
N PHE A 137 -2.29 -7.12 -17.18
CA PHE A 137 -1.68 -8.16 -16.35
C PHE A 137 -0.94 -7.54 -15.15
N TYR A 138 -1.65 -7.17 -14.09
CA TYR A 138 -1.05 -6.91 -12.80
C TYR A 138 -0.77 -8.25 -12.12
N PHE A 139 0.51 -8.51 -11.91
CA PHE A 139 1.02 -9.67 -11.20
C PHE A 139 0.53 -9.63 -9.74
N SER A 140 0.24 -10.78 -9.14
CA SER A 140 -0.03 -10.87 -7.70
C SER A 140 1.16 -10.28 -6.94
N ILE A 141 1.00 -9.10 -6.34
CA ILE A 141 2.04 -8.49 -5.52
C ILE A 141 1.94 -9.12 -4.14
N ILE A 142 2.97 -9.87 -3.77
CA ILE A 142 3.15 -10.46 -2.44
C ILE A 142 4.08 -9.49 -1.69
N TYR A 143 3.60 -8.77 -0.67
CA TYR A 143 4.48 -7.92 0.14
C TYR A 143 5.10 -8.71 1.27
N TYR A 144 6.39 -9.00 1.15
CA TYR A 144 7.21 -9.40 2.29
C TYR A 144 7.47 -8.18 3.18
N ILE A 145 6.99 -8.19 4.43
CA ILE A 145 7.44 -7.23 5.43
C ILE A 145 8.11 -7.97 6.58
N THR A 146 9.29 -8.49 6.29
CA THR A 146 10.19 -8.97 7.34
C THR A 146 10.94 -7.77 7.91
N THR A 147 11.34 -7.86 9.18
CA THR A 147 12.27 -6.91 9.81
C THR A 147 13.62 -6.79 9.08
N SER A 148 13.90 -7.68 8.12
CA SER A 148 14.98 -7.61 7.15
C SER A 148 14.43 -7.28 5.75
N SER A 149 14.86 -6.18 5.18
CA SER A 149 14.48 -5.66 3.86
C SER A 149 14.74 -6.67 2.72
N CYS A 150 13.73 -7.45 2.33
CA CYS A 150 13.79 -8.28 1.13
C CYS A 150 12.46 -8.18 0.36
N PHE A 151 12.54 -7.70 -0.88
CA PHE A 151 11.40 -7.49 -1.77
C PHE A 151 11.43 -8.56 -2.87
N ILE A 152 10.32 -9.25 -3.10
CA ILE A 152 10.19 -10.25 -4.16
C ILE A 152 8.87 -10.04 -4.90
N SER A 153 8.95 -9.64 -6.17
CA SER A 153 7.84 -9.71 -7.12
C SER A 153 7.82 -11.10 -7.75
N ILE A 154 6.82 -11.93 -7.45
CA ILE A 154 6.71 -13.29 -8.00
C ILE A 154 5.75 -13.29 -9.20
N PRO A 155 6.21 -13.58 -10.43
CA PRO A 155 5.32 -13.73 -11.56
C PRO A 155 4.47 -15.00 -11.42
N ARG A 156 3.21 -14.96 -11.92
CA ARG A 156 2.23 -16.07 -11.82
C ARG A 156 2.75 -17.43 -12.35
N ALA A 157 3.77 -17.41 -13.22
CA ALA A 157 4.42 -18.62 -13.73
C ALA A 157 5.18 -19.42 -12.65
N ASP A 158 5.61 -18.80 -11.55
CA ASP A 158 6.48 -19.43 -10.54
C ASP A 158 5.73 -19.89 -9.27
N LEU A 159 4.49 -19.44 -9.07
CA LEU A 159 3.62 -19.87 -7.96
C LEU A 159 3.29 -21.37 -7.99
N ARG A 160 3.51 -22.07 -9.12
CA ARG A 160 3.34 -23.54 -9.21
C ARG A 160 4.56 -24.34 -8.74
N ARG A 161 5.73 -23.73 -8.50
CA ARG A 161 6.94 -24.47 -8.10
C ARG A 161 7.22 -24.45 -6.59
N HIS A 162 6.66 -23.50 -5.85
CA HIS A 162 6.81 -23.46 -4.39
C HIS A 162 5.62 -24.12 -3.70
N ARG A 163 5.43 -25.42 -3.93
CA ARG A 163 4.66 -26.26 -3.02
C ARG A 163 5.57 -26.46 -1.80
N MET A 164 5.23 -25.83 -0.68
CA MET A 164 5.87 -26.12 0.62
C MET A 164 5.98 -27.63 0.77
N SER A 165 7.20 -28.16 0.88
CA SER A 165 7.39 -29.50 1.40
C SER A 165 7.07 -29.44 2.89
N SER A 166 5.81 -29.68 3.22
CA SER A 166 5.40 -30.01 4.58
C SER A 166 6.06 -31.32 4.97
N SER A 167 7.21 -31.27 5.62
CA SER A 167 7.66 -32.35 6.50
C SER A 167 7.28 -31.95 7.92
N PHE A 168 6.10 -32.38 8.33
CA PHE A 168 5.84 -32.61 9.75
C PHE A 168 6.61 -33.87 10.15
N LYS A 169 7.56 -33.71 11.07
CA LYS A 169 7.99 -34.75 11.99
C LYS A 169 8.01 -34.14 13.39
#